data_AF-A0A2A3HL91-F1
#
_entry.id   AF-A0A2A3HL91-F1
#
_cell.length_a   1.000
_cell.length_b   1.000
_cell.length_c   1.000
_cell.angle_alpha   90.00
_cell.angle_beta   90.00
_cell.angle_gamma   90.00
#
_symmetry.space_group_name_H-M   'P 1'
#
loop_
_entity.id
_entity.type
_entity.pdbx_description
1 polymer ?
#
loop_
_entity_poly.entity_id
_entity_poly.type
_entity_poly.pdbx_seq_one_letter_code
_entity_poly.pdbx_strand_id
1 'polypeptide(L)'
;MEIYTLLASSIFSKLRLSATIAHGISETEISQRIKQNLTSQKIDYETLDKKEKPKGNLNRYPVGTIATINGFDNIRFMFLALVKFDKDLHSIRPSPGNFHLALGRMIKNMSRNSEQYPIILPIIGSGLSNSRHSEQNLLEYILKLLKLHQNEFNCDIHVVVYKDKKKDISITSAI
;
A
#
# COMPACT_ATOMS: atom_id res chain seq x y z
N MET A 1 -15.05 -10.04 -1.68
CA MET A 1 -14.86 -10.51 -0.29
C MET A 1 -13.45 -10.14 0.06
N GLU A 2 -13.33 -9.14 0.93
CA GLU A 2 -12.27 -8.14 0.93
C GLU A 2 -10.87 -8.72 1.16
N ILE A 3 -10.08 -8.75 0.09
CA ILE A 3 -8.64 -8.63 0.19
C ILE A 3 -8.21 -7.31 -0.44
N TYR A 4 -7.54 -6.56 0.42
CA TYR A 4 -7.02 -5.20 0.29
C TYR A 4 -6.34 -4.93 -1.06
N THR A 5 -6.42 -3.70 -1.55
CA THR A 5 -5.42 -3.21 -2.50
C THR A 5 -4.77 -1.97 -1.94
N LEU A 6 -3.44 -2.01 -1.76
CA LEU A 6 -2.50 -0.88 -1.82
C LEU A 6 -3.13 0.50 -1.62
N LEU A 7 -2.99 1.16 -0.46
CA LEU A 7 -3.84 2.33 -0.20
C LEU A 7 -5.30 2.03 -0.61
N ALA A 8 -5.92 1.07 0.05
CA ALA A 8 -7.37 0.94 0.10
C ALA A 8 -7.67 0.14 1.34
N SER A 9 -8.04 0.94 2.35
CA SER A 9 -8.83 0.52 3.48
C SER A 9 -10.26 0.25 3.02
N SER A 10 -11.00 -0.61 3.72
CA SER A 10 -12.34 -1.08 3.35
C SER A 10 -13.34 0.08 3.23
N ILE A 11 -13.94 0.17 2.03
CA ILE A 11 -15.19 0.88 1.66
C ILE A 11 -15.09 2.41 1.51
N PHE A 12 -14.62 2.83 0.33
CA PHE A 12 -15.03 3.93 -0.57
C PHE A 12 -13.91 4.00 -1.64
N SER A 13 -14.07 3.80 -2.95
CA SER A 13 -15.20 3.46 -3.81
C SER A 13 -14.59 3.14 -5.19
N LYS A 14 -14.92 1.99 -5.78
CA LYS A 14 -14.95 1.68 -7.23
C LYS A 14 -13.73 1.92 -8.15
N LEU A 15 -12.65 2.60 -7.75
CA LEU A 15 -11.64 3.12 -8.69
C LEU A 15 -10.24 2.46 -8.66
N ARG A 16 -9.95 1.59 -7.67
CA ARG A 16 -8.58 1.07 -7.49
C ARG A 16 -8.42 -0.43 -7.70
N LEU A 17 -9.41 -1.21 -7.25
CA LEU A 17 -9.63 -2.55 -7.77
C LEU A 17 -9.98 -2.52 -9.26
N SER A 18 -10.59 -1.43 -9.75
CA SER A 18 -10.93 -1.31 -11.16
C SER A 18 -9.73 -1.14 -12.07
N ALA A 19 -8.55 -0.70 -11.63
CA ALA A 19 -7.34 -0.74 -12.47
C ALA A 19 -6.86 -2.18 -12.68
N THR A 20 -6.78 -2.99 -11.61
CA THR A 20 -6.39 -4.40 -11.67
C THR A 20 -7.47 -5.29 -12.31
N ILE A 21 -8.75 -4.99 -12.07
CA ILE A 21 -9.92 -5.58 -12.76
C ILE A 21 -9.98 -5.12 -14.22
N ALA A 22 -9.62 -3.87 -14.54
CA ALA A 22 -9.49 -3.40 -15.93
C ALA A 22 -8.33 -4.07 -16.65
N HIS A 23 -7.35 -4.59 -15.91
CA HIS A 23 -6.30 -5.46 -16.45
C HIS A 23 -6.72 -6.95 -16.41
N GLY A 24 -7.95 -7.29 -16.03
CA GLY A 24 -8.48 -8.65 -16.14
C GLY A 24 -8.23 -9.59 -14.96
N ILE A 25 -7.72 -9.11 -13.81
CA ILE A 25 -7.52 -9.94 -12.61
C ILE A 25 -8.64 -9.67 -11.60
N SER A 26 -9.33 -10.72 -11.17
CA SER A 26 -10.42 -10.61 -10.20
C SER A 26 -9.94 -10.34 -8.77
N GLU A 27 -10.80 -9.78 -7.90
CA GLU A 27 -10.50 -9.56 -6.47
C GLU A 27 -10.09 -10.87 -5.76
N THR A 28 -10.80 -11.96 -6.05
CA THR A 28 -10.51 -13.29 -5.47
C THR A 28 -9.15 -13.80 -5.93
N GLU A 29 -8.77 -13.55 -7.18
CA GLU A 29 -7.49 -13.96 -7.71
C GLU A 29 -6.33 -13.15 -7.11
N ILE A 30 -6.50 -11.83 -6.97
CA ILE A 30 -5.55 -10.96 -6.25
C ILE A 30 -5.34 -11.50 -4.83
N SER A 31 -6.42 -11.82 -4.14
CA SER A 31 -6.35 -12.41 -2.79
C SER A 31 -5.50 -13.68 -2.74
N GLN A 32 -5.76 -14.59 -3.67
CA GLN A 32 -5.10 -15.88 -3.70
C GLN A 32 -3.61 -15.70 -3.98
N ARG A 33 -3.26 -14.86 -4.96
CA ARG A 33 -1.87 -14.56 -5.32
C ARG A 33 -1.10 -13.89 -4.17
N ILE A 34 -1.73 -12.95 -3.45
CA ILE A 34 -1.14 -12.35 -2.24
C ILE A 34 -0.87 -13.43 -1.20
N LYS A 35 -1.85 -14.29 -0.92
CA LYS A 35 -1.70 -15.35 0.10
C LYS A 35 -0.58 -16.32 -0.28
N GLN A 36 -0.53 -16.74 -1.55
CA GLN A 36 0.54 -17.60 -2.08
C GLN A 36 1.92 -16.96 -1.92
N ASN A 37 2.05 -15.68 -2.30
CA ASN A 37 3.32 -14.94 -2.18
C ASN A 37 3.77 -14.77 -0.72
N LEU A 38 2.84 -14.50 0.20
CA LEU A 38 3.17 -14.37 1.63
C LEU A 38 3.52 -15.73 2.26
N THR A 39 2.86 -16.81 1.84
CA THR A 39 3.21 -18.17 2.25
C THR A 39 4.58 -18.59 1.73
N SER A 40 4.92 -18.30 0.46
CA SER A 40 6.26 -18.61 -0.08
C SER A 40 7.37 -17.83 0.61
N GLN A 41 7.07 -16.61 1.07
CA GLN A 41 7.97 -15.80 1.90
C GLN A 41 8.04 -16.27 3.36
N LYS A 42 7.23 -17.27 3.76
CA LYS A 42 7.12 -17.75 5.15
C LYS A 42 6.80 -16.63 6.14
N ILE A 43 5.93 -15.70 5.75
CA ILE A 43 5.50 -14.60 6.63
C ILE A 43 4.45 -15.10 7.60
N ASP A 44 4.76 -15.00 8.89
CA ASP A 44 3.81 -15.30 9.96
C ASP A 44 2.65 -14.31 10.00
N TYR A 45 1.50 -14.78 10.48
CA TYR A 45 0.31 -13.99 10.68
C TYR A 45 -0.46 -14.43 11.91
N GLU A 46 -1.18 -13.48 12.49
CA GLU A 46 -2.20 -13.73 13.50
C GLU A 46 -3.51 -14.11 12.78
N THR A 47 -4.22 -15.13 13.24
CA THR A 47 -5.56 -15.47 12.73
C THR A 47 -6.60 -14.82 13.62
N LEU A 48 -7.44 -13.96 13.05
CA LEU A 48 -8.51 -13.27 13.76
C LEU A 48 -9.81 -14.07 13.77
N ASP A 49 -10.57 -13.94 14.85
CA ASP A 49 -11.95 -14.42 14.91
C ASP A 49 -12.91 -13.46 14.20
N LYS A 50 -14.05 -13.98 13.73
CA LYS A 50 -15.10 -13.17 13.09
C LYS A 50 -15.71 -12.12 14.04
N LYS A 51 -15.64 -12.32 15.36
CA LYS A 51 -16.02 -11.33 16.38
C LYS A 51 -15.06 -10.14 16.40
N GLU A 52 -13.78 -10.36 16.11
CA GLU A 52 -12.76 -9.32 16.05
C GLU A 52 -12.74 -8.61 14.69
N LYS A 53 -13.08 -9.34 13.62
CA LYS A 53 -13.22 -8.80 12.28
C LYS A 53 -14.25 -9.60 11.46
N PRO A 54 -15.46 -9.07 11.20
CA PRO A 54 -16.54 -9.84 10.61
C PRO A 54 -16.39 -10.11 9.11
N LYS A 55 -15.55 -9.35 8.39
CA LYS A 55 -15.41 -9.41 6.93
C LYS A 55 -13.95 -9.31 6.46
N GLY A 56 -13.70 -9.80 5.24
CA GLY A 56 -12.41 -9.75 4.58
C GLY A 56 -11.38 -10.76 5.12
N ASN A 57 -10.10 -10.52 4.84
CA ASN A 57 -9.03 -11.42 5.29
C ASN A 57 -8.93 -11.45 6.81
N LEU A 58 -8.97 -12.66 7.39
CA LEU A 58 -8.79 -12.92 8.82
C LEU A 58 -7.31 -13.14 9.19
N ASN A 59 -6.44 -13.36 8.21
CA ASN A 59 -5.00 -13.37 8.44
C ASN A 59 -4.50 -11.93 8.58
N ARG A 60 -4.05 -11.58 9.79
CA ARG A 60 -3.46 -10.28 10.11
C ARG A 60 -1.95 -10.39 10.08
N TYR A 61 -1.38 -9.75 9.06
CA TYR A 61 0.06 -9.67 8.87
C TYR A 61 0.67 -8.51 9.67
N PRO A 62 1.96 -8.61 10.06
CA PRO A 62 2.69 -7.51 10.68
C PRO A 62 2.69 -6.24 9.82
N VAL A 63 2.82 -5.08 10.47
CA VAL A 63 2.95 -3.80 9.77
C VAL A 63 4.21 -3.79 8.90
N GLY A 64 4.09 -3.25 7.69
CA GLY A 64 5.16 -3.21 6.71
C GLY A 64 5.45 -4.53 6.01
N THR A 65 4.64 -5.58 6.21
CA THR A 65 4.67 -6.77 5.36
C THR A 65 4.35 -6.38 3.91
N ILE A 66 5.09 -6.97 2.96
CA ILE A 66 4.96 -6.69 1.55
C ILE A 66 4.65 -7.98 0.79
N ALA A 67 3.57 -7.95 0.00
CA ALA A 67 3.28 -8.99 -0.98
C ALA A 67 3.51 -8.44 -2.39
N THR A 68 4.09 -9.25 -3.28
CA THR A 68 4.25 -8.92 -4.69
C THR A 68 3.45 -9.89 -5.55
N ILE A 69 2.76 -9.38 -6.55
CA ILE A 69 2.08 -10.20 -7.56
C ILE A 69 2.43 -9.67 -8.95
N ASN A 70 2.62 -10.59 -9.89
CA ASN A 70 2.78 -10.24 -11.29
C ASN A 70 1.39 -10.04 -11.91
N GLY A 71 1.21 -8.92 -12.59
CA GLY A 71 0.07 -8.58 -13.42
C GLY A 71 0.27 -8.94 -14.88
N PHE A 72 -0.50 -8.31 -15.76
CA PHE A 72 -0.30 -8.37 -17.20
C PHE A 72 0.72 -7.32 -17.66
N ASP A 73 1.26 -7.48 -18.87
CA ASP A 73 2.18 -6.53 -19.52
C ASP A 73 3.41 -6.15 -18.68
N ASN A 74 4.01 -7.14 -18.00
CA ASN A 74 5.18 -6.96 -17.13
C ASN A 74 4.97 -5.99 -15.95
N ILE A 75 3.72 -5.66 -15.60
CA ILE A 75 3.41 -4.85 -14.43
C ILE A 75 3.52 -5.73 -13.17
N ARG A 76 4.35 -5.30 -12.22
CA ARG A 76 4.45 -5.92 -10.90
C ARG A 76 3.75 -5.04 -9.87
N PHE A 77 2.80 -5.61 -9.14
CA PHE A 77 2.10 -4.90 -8.08
C PHE A 77 2.71 -5.25 -6.72
N MET A 78 2.88 -4.24 -5.86
CA MET A 78 3.46 -4.38 -4.52
C MET A 78 2.47 -3.90 -3.46
N PHE A 79 2.02 -4.80 -2.58
CA PHE A 79 1.00 -4.60 -1.57
C PHE A 79 1.65 -4.38 -0.20
N LEU A 80 1.43 -3.22 0.42
CA LEU A 80 1.95 -2.89 1.75
C LEU A 80 0.87 -3.07 2.83
N ALA A 81 1.17 -3.86 3.87
CA ALA A 81 0.37 -3.94 5.08
C ALA A 81 0.60 -2.69 5.95
N LEU A 82 -0.37 -1.78 6.00
CA LEU A 82 -0.20 -0.48 6.68
C LEU A 82 -1.12 -0.28 7.89
N VAL A 83 -2.40 -0.64 7.74
CA VAL A 83 -3.45 -0.38 8.74
C VAL A 83 -4.13 -1.67 9.17
N LYS A 84 -4.66 -1.66 10.40
CA LYS A 84 -5.51 -2.74 10.92
C LYS A 84 -6.97 -2.29 10.90
N PHE A 85 -7.88 -3.24 10.90
CA PHE A 85 -9.32 -2.99 11.05
C PHE A 85 -9.80 -3.56 12.38
N ASP A 86 -10.69 -2.83 13.04
CA ASP A 86 -11.43 -3.31 14.19
C ASP A 86 -12.70 -4.08 13.77
N LYS A 87 -13.47 -4.50 14.76
CA LYS A 87 -14.74 -5.25 14.60
C LYS A 87 -15.80 -4.49 13.81
N ASP A 88 -15.74 -3.16 13.84
CA ASP A 88 -16.68 -2.28 13.14
C ASP A 88 -16.17 -1.91 11.74
N LEU A 89 -15.06 -2.54 11.32
CA LEU A 89 -14.35 -2.29 10.07
C LEU A 89 -13.84 -0.85 9.95
N HIS A 90 -13.59 -0.18 11.08
CA HIS A 90 -12.87 1.08 11.09
C HIS A 90 -11.37 0.83 11.00
N SER A 91 -10.70 1.65 10.18
CA SER A 91 -9.24 1.62 10.10
C SER A 91 -8.64 2.16 11.40
N ILE A 92 -7.89 1.31 12.09
CA ILE A 92 -7.04 1.71 13.21
C ILE A 92 -5.78 2.34 12.62
N ARG A 93 -5.58 3.61 12.98
CA ARG A 93 -4.43 4.40 12.54
C ARG A 93 -3.11 3.76 12.98
N PRO A 94 -2.09 3.73 12.11
CA PRO A 94 -0.76 3.33 12.53
C PRO A 94 -0.17 4.40 13.45
N SER A 95 0.61 3.98 14.45
CA SER A 95 1.46 4.90 15.18
C SER A 95 2.52 5.51 14.24
N PRO A 96 3.09 6.69 14.54
CA PRO A 96 4.15 7.27 13.72
C PRO A 96 5.32 6.30 13.48
N GLY A 97 5.72 5.54 14.51
CA GLY A 97 6.78 4.52 14.39
C GLY A 97 6.39 3.38 13.45
N ASN A 98 5.15 2.89 13.52
CA ASN A 98 4.65 1.85 12.61
C ASN A 98 4.53 2.35 11.17
N PHE A 99 4.15 3.62 10.99
CA PHE A 99 4.10 4.26 9.68
C PHE A 99 5.49 4.39 9.07
N HIS A 100 6.46 4.89 9.85
CA HIS A 100 7.86 4.96 9.44
C HIS A 100 8.45 3.58 9.11
N LEU A 101 8.20 2.58 9.95
CA LEU A 101 8.62 1.19 9.71
C LEU A 101 8.04 0.63 8.41
N ALA A 102 6.75 0.86 8.15
CA ALA A 102 6.10 0.40 6.93
C ALA A 102 6.73 1.03 5.68
N LEU A 103 6.95 2.35 5.70
CA LEU A 103 7.56 3.06 4.58
C LEU A 103 9.03 2.67 4.38
N GLY A 104 9.80 2.48 5.45
CA GLY A 104 11.17 1.99 5.35
C GLY A 104 11.25 0.57 4.74
N ARG A 105 10.35 -0.34 5.14
CA ARG A 105 10.26 -1.68 4.53
C ARG A 105 9.87 -1.60 3.06
N MET A 106 8.97 -0.67 2.71
CA MET A 106 8.59 -0.40 1.33
C MET A 106 9.78 0.07 0.49
N ILE A 107 10.51 1.09 0.94
CA ILE A 107 11.70 1.62 0.26
C ILE A 107 12.71 0.51 -0.02
N LYS A 108 13.03 -0.28 1.02
CA LYS A 108 13.96 -1.41 0.89
C LYS A 108 13.48 -2.49 -0.07
N ASN A 109 12.17 -2.73 -0.14
CA ASN A 109 11.63 -3.71 -1.08
C ASN A 109 11.66 -3.17 -2.52
N MET A 110 11.30 -1.90 -2.71
CA MET A 110 11.35 -1.22 -4.00
C MET A 110 12.77 -1.20 -4.56
N SER A 111 13.78 -0.80 -3.77
CA SER A 111 15.17 -0.73 -4.23
C SER A 111 15.74 -2.10 -4.64
N ARG A 112 15.30 -3.17 -3.98
CA ARG A 112 15.76 -4.54 -4.27
C ARG A 112 15.08 -5.20 -5.46
N ASN A 113 13.82 -4.85 -5.73
CA ASN A 113 12.96 -5.60 -6.64
C ASN A 113 12.48 -4.75 -7.84
N SER A 114 13.00 -3.54 -8.04
CA SER A 114 12.65 -2.70 -9.19
C SER A 114 13.28 -3.17 -10.48
N GLU A 115 14.46 -3.83 -10.44
CA GLU A 115 15.14 -4.36 -11.64
C GLU A 115 15.24 -3.33 -12.79
N GLN A 116 15.49 -2.05 -12.45
CA GLN A 116 15.53 -0.90 -13.38
C GLN A 116 14.17 -0.48 -13.98
N TYR A 117 13.06 -1.16 -13.67
CA TYR A 117 11.73 -0.72 -14.07
C TYR A 117 11.27 0.50 -13.24
N PRO A 118 10.59 1.47 -13.87
CA PRO A 118 10.08 2.64 -13.17
C PRO A 118 9.02 2.26 -12.14
N ILE A 119 9.04 2.93 -10.98
CA ILE A 119 8.09 2.73 -9.90
C ILE A 119 7.02 3.81 -9.94
N ILE A 120 5.75 3.41 -9.95
CA ILE A 120 4.61 4.32 -9.79
C ILE A 120 4.13 4.29 -8.33
N LEU A 121 4.37 5.37 -7.59
CA LEU A 121 4.09 5.46 -6.15
C LEU A 121 2.96 6.44 -5.85
N PRO A 122 1.74 5.98 -5.55
CA PRO A 122 0.70 6.86 -5.04
C PRO A 122 1.00 7.36 -3.61
N ILE A 123 0.45 8.51 -3.20
CA ILE A 123 0.61 9.02 -1.81
C ILE A 123 0.03 8.04 -0.79
N ILE A 124 0.90 7.35 -0.05
CA ILE A 124 0.56 6.34 0.95
C ILE A 124 0.12 6.97 2.27
N GLY A 125 -0.90 6.39 2.91
CA GLY A 125 -1.50 6.91 4.14
C GLY A 125 -2.63 7.92 3.92
N SER A 126 -2.88 8.35 2.67
CA SER A 126 -3.98 9.24 2.29
C SER A 126 -5.33 8.50 2.21
N GLY A 127 -6.44 9.24 2.34
CA GLY A 127 -7.79 8.69 2.27
C GLY A 127 -8.18 7.84 3.49
N LEU A 128 -8.71 6.63 3.24
CA LEU A 128 -9.34 5.77 4.26
C LEU A 128 -8.38 5.16 5.29
N SER A 129 -7.07 5.34 5.18
CA SER A 129 -6.13 5.02 6.27
C SER A 129 -6.19 6.04 7.40
N ASN A 130 -6.88 7.16 7.19
CA ASN A 130 -7.12 8.23 8.16
C ASN A 130 -5.84 8.62 8.92
N SER A 131 -4.72 8.76 8.23
CA SER A 131 -3.53 9.29 8.89
C SER A 131 -3.88 10.69 9.43
N ARG A 132 -3.35 11.09 10.59
CA ARG A 132 -3.59 12.43 11.16
C ARG A 132 -3.02 13.57 10.30
N HIS A 133 -2.44 13.24 9.16
CA HIS A 133 -1.65 14.12 8.33
C HIS A 133 -2.43 14.48 7.08
N SER A 134 -2.35 15.76 6.68
CA SER A 134 -2.82 16.20 5.38
C SER A 134 -2.12 15.42 4.27
N GLU A 135 -2.75 15.32 3.10
CA GLU A 135 -2.12 14.68 1.94
C GLU A 135 -0.79 15.35 1.58
N GLN A 136 -0.69 16.68 1.76
CA GLN A 136 0.55 17.44 1.65
C GLN A 136 1.64 16.93 2.62
N ASN A 137 1.33 16.79 3.90
CA ASN A 137 2.32 16.33 4.90
C ASN A 137 2.79 14.89 4.60
N LEU A 138 1.89 14.03 4.12
CA LEU A 138 2.24 12.68 3.70
C LEU A 138 3.15 12.68 2.48
N LEU A 139 2.83 13.51 1.48
CA LEU A 139 3.66 13.67 0.29
C LEU A 139 5.07 14.13 0.66
N GLU A 140 5.18 15.21 1.44
CA GLU A 140 6.48 15.73 1.90
C GLU A 140 7.26 14.68 2.69
N TYR A 141 6.60 13.90 3.53
CA TYR A 141 7.25 12.84 4.29
C TYR A 141 7.78 11.72 3.38
N ILE A 142 6.99 11.28 2.41
CA ILE A 142 7.41 10.28 1.43
C ILE A 142 8.58 10.80 0.60
N LEU A 143 8.52 12.04 0.11
CA LEU A 143 9.60 12.65 -0.68
C LEU A 143 10.90 12.78 0.13
N LYS A 144 10.83 13.18 1.40
CA LYS A 144 12.00 13.22 2.29
C LYS A 144 12.62 11.84 2.48
N LEU A 145 11.81 10.80 2.67
CA LEU A 145 12.29 9.43 2.76
C LEU A 145 12.92 8.95 1.45
N LEU A 146 12.30 9.22 0.30
CA LEU A 146 12.88 8.86 -1.00
C LEU A 146 14.22 9.58 -1.23
N LYS A 147 14.30 10.87 -0.90
CA LYS A 147 15.54 11.65 -1.01
C LYS A 147 16.64 11.10 -0.11
N LEU A 148 16.30 10.67 1.10
CA LEU A 148 17.24 10.03 2.02
C LEU A 148 17.82 8.73 1.46
N HIS A 149 17.02 7.97 0.72
CA HIS A 149 17.38 6.67 0.15
C HIS A 149 17.68 6.73 -1.37
N GLN A 150 17.89 7.93 -1.95
CA GLN A 150 17.98 8.10 -3.40
C GLN A 150 19.07 7.23 -4.05
N ASN A 151 20.17 6.99 -3.35
CA ASN A 151 21.30 6.20 -3.84
C ASN A 151 21.04 4.68 -3.81
N GLU A 152 19.93 4.23 -3.22
CA GLU A 152 19.54 2.82 -3.22
C GLU A 152 18.75 2.44 -4.48
N PHE A 153 18.27 3.43 -5.25
CA PHE A 153 17.43 3.19 -6.41
C PHE A 153 18.24 3.27 -7.71
N ASN A 154 17.97 2.31 -8.60
CA ASN A 154 18.53 2.25 -9.95
C ASN A 154 17.46 2.50 -11.04
N CYS A 155 16.35 3.13 -10.65
CA CYS A 155 15.19 3.36 -11.52
C CYS A 155 14.51 4.68 -11.14
N ASP A 156 13.68 5.18 -12.05
CA ASP A 156 12.86 6.35 -11.78
C ASP A 156 11.70 6.01 -10.82
N ILE A 157 11.35 6.97 -9.96
CA ILE A 157 10.19 6.88 -9.07
C ILE A 157 9.23 8.03 -9.40
N HIS A 158 8.06 7.69 -9.92
CA HIS A 158 7.00 8.64 -10.22
C HIS A 158 6.00 8.65 -9.07
N VAL A 159 6.02 9.71 -8.24
CA VAL A 159 5.01 9.91 -7.21
C VAL A 159 3.75 10.48 -7.85
N VAL A 160 2.62 9.78 -7.72
CA VAL A 160 1.36 10.14 -8.40
C VAL A 160 0.29 10.63 -7.44
N VAL A 161 -0.38 11.72 -7.83
CA VAL A 161 -1.48 12.35 -7.11
C VAL A 161 -2.76 12.22 -7.94
N TYR A 162 -3.84 11.79 -7.31
CA TYR A 162 -5.14 11.70 -7.98
C TYR A 162 -5.68 13.09 -8.33
N LYS A 163 -6.30 13.21 -9.50
CA LYS A 163 -6.79 14.49 -10.04
C LYS A 163 -7.68 15.24 -9.05
N ASP A 164 -8.56 14.54 -8.35
CA ASP A 164 -9.53 15.13 -7.41
C ASP A 164 -8.87 15.68 -6.14
N LYS A 165 -7.61 15.29 -5.89
CA LYS A 165 -6.78 15.69 -4.76
C LYS A 165 -5.75 16.76 -5.11
N LYS A 166 -5.64 17.11 -6.39
CA LYS A 166 -4.71 18.15 -6.86
C LYS A 166 -4.93 19.50 -6.18
N LYS A 167 -6.17 19.81 -5.77
CA LYS A 167 -6.51 21.05 -5.05
C LYS A 167 -6.00 21.10 -3.60
N ASP A 168 -5.72 19.94 -3.02
CA ASP A 168 -5.29 19.79 -1.62
C ASP A 168 -3.76 19.66 -1.49
N ILE A 169 -3.04 19.72 -2.62
CA ILE A 169 -1.60 19.49 -2.71
C ILE A 169 -0.93 20.62 -3.48
N SER A 170 0.09 21.20 -2.88
CA SER A 170 0.99 22.15 -3.52
C SER A 170 2.27 21.44 -3.94
N ILE A 171 2.55 21.46 -5.26
CA ILE A 171 3.76 20.85 -5.83
C ILE A 171 4.98 21.72 -5.52
N THR A 172 4.82 23.04 -5.45
CA THR A 172 5.92 24.00 -5.26
C THR A 172 6.47 24.03 -3.84
N SER A 173 5.72 23.55 -2.84
CA SER A 173 6.20 23.47 -1.44
C SER A 173 6.88 22.13 -1.11
N ALA A 174 6.86 21.18 -2.04
CA ALA A 174 7.31 19.80 -1.81
C ALA A 174 8.74 19.52 -2.32
N ILE A 175 9.38 20.50 -2.96
CA ILE A 175 10.71 20.39 -3.61
C ILE A 175 11.72 21.30 -2.91
#